data_AF-A0AAV3XV90-F1
#
_entry.id   AF-A0AAV3XV90-F1
#
_cell.length_a   1.000
_cell.length_b   1.000
_cell.length_c   1.000
_cell.angle_alpha   90.00
_cell.angle_beta   90.00
_cell.angle_gamma   90.00
#
_symmetry.space_group_name_H-M   'P 1'
#
loop_
_entity.id
_entity.type
_entity.pdbx_description
1 polymer ?
#
loop_
_entity_poly.entity_id
_entity_poly.type
_entity_poly.pdbx_seq_one_letter_code
_entity_poly.pdbx_strand_id
1 'polypeptide(L)'
;MGVAILESVVFNRAFMNGAETAHREDIDPNQTWPNDQGMTEAQASTLCSQAISKSQLTSKCASMSPNSRETFMADCLSDILYGGTIDFLDAITDAFTAECQQVIAKDPSSYVSDPITGQRMLKSEYSGDICLTDCLDHGHCGPGGVCICDQGWEGEYCHMMVGKGPELDKIRSGPLCDKSQRPCQKVFIDATNINLSDDLACAVQEIDEQGKAITKTLITDAEFISSSRISCEIPETTVSSKRYQVSATNDGALYGNALDILVFDSICLDCNGEGCTEKVSG
;
A
#
# COMPACT_ATOMS: atom_id res chain seq x y z
N MET A 1 -12.42 9.11 19.42
CA MET A 1 -12.34 8.39 18.13
C MET A 1 -11.42 7.22 18.36
N GLY A 2 -12.01 6.10 18.72
CA GLY A 2 -11.32 4.87 19.09
C GLY A 2 -12.05 3.72 18.44
N VAL A 3 -11.32 2.61 18.26
CA VAL A 3 -11.67 1.38 17.53
C VAL A 3 -11.33 1.45 16.04
N ALA A 4 -10.06 1.21 15.73
CA ALA A 4 -9.60 0.67 14.44
C ALA A 4 -8.17 0.09 14.54
N ILE A 5 -7.84 -0.62 15.64
CA ILE A 5 -6.61 -1.43 15.71
C ILE A 5 -6.93 -2.65 16.58
N LEU A 6 -7.64 -3.63 16.00
CA LEU A 6 -7.85 -4.95 16.60
C LEU A 6 -8.21 -5.97 15.52
N GLU A 7 -7.49 -6.01 14.39
CA GLU A 7 -7.60 -7.09 13.39
C GLU A 7 -6.26 -7.45 12.74
N SER A 8 -5.17 -7.48 13.51
CA SER A 8 -3.85 -7.93 13.01
C SER A 8 -3.27 -9.12 13.76
N VAL A 9 -4.05 -9.77 14.64
CA VAL A 9 -3.64 -11.00 15.36
C VAL A 9 -4.37 -12.25 14.85
N VAL A 10 -5.15 -12.15 13.76
CA VAL A 10 -5.84 -13.29 13.14
C VAL A 10 -5.64 -13.28 11.63
N PHE A 11 -4.38 -13.27 11.19
CA PHE A 11 -4.06 -13.56 9.79
C PHE A 11 -2.92 -14.56 9.69
N ASN A 12 -3.15 -15.74 10.25
CA ASN A 12 -2.46 -16.95 9.78
C ASN A 12 -3.36 -18.19 9.84
N ARG A 13 -4.56 -18.07 9.25
CA ARG A 13 -5.51 -19.21 9.14
C ARG A 13 -6.27 -19.32 7.81
N ALA A 14 -5.86 -18.61 6.75
CA ALA A 14 -6.60 -18.61 5.49
C ALA A 14 -5.74 -18.58 4.21
N PHE A 15 -4.49 -19.02 4.25
CA PHE A 15 -3.82 -19.53 3.05
C PHE A 15 -3.92 -21.05 3.06
N MET A 16 -4.16 -21.63 1.88
CA MET A 16 -4.36 -23.07 1.60
C MET A 16 -5.83 -23.53 1.59
N ASN A 17 -6.58 -23.13 0.56
CA ASN A 17 -7.60 -24.00 -0.04
C ASN A 17 -7.56 -23.82 -1.56
N GLY A 18 -6.70 -24.60 -2.21
CA GLY A 18 -6.61 -24.61 -3.68
C GLY A 18 -5.25 -24.99 -4.27
N ALA A 19 -4.50 -25.90 -3.65
CA ALA A 19 -3.43 -26.64 -4.32
C ALA A 19 -3.28 -28.00 -3.63
N GLU A 20 -3.40 -29.07 -4.41
CA GLU A 20 -3.36 -30.46 -3.97
C GLU A 20 -2.01 -30.83 -3.33
N THR A 21 -2.09 -31.46 -2.16
CA THR A 21 -1.08 -32.34 -1.53
C THR A 21 0.37 -31.84 -1.52
N ALA A 22 0.68 -30.92 -0.61
CA ALA A 22 1.99 -30.87 0.02
C ALA A 22 1.80 -31.21 1.50
N HIS A 23 2.52 -32.22 1.99
CA HIS A 23 2.54 -32.60 3.40
C HIS A 23 2.80 -31.35 4.25
N ARG A 24 1.80 -30.95 5.03
CA ARG A 24 2.01 -30.07 6.17
C ARG A 24 2.81 -30.91 7.16
N GLU A 25 4.10 -30.63 7.31
CA GLU A 25 4.90 -31.27 8.36
C GLU A 25 4.18 -31.03 9.68
N ASP A 26 3.81 -32.12 10.35
CA ASP A 26 3.15 -32.07 11.64
C ASP A 26 4.14 -31.46 12.63
N ILE A 27 3.89 -30.22 13.06
CA ILE A 27 4.69 -29.53 14.09
C ILE A 27 4.74 -30.45 15.32
N ASP A 28 5.93 -30.96 15.67
CA ASP A 28 6.09 -31.81 16.86
C ASP A 28 6.04 -30.92 18.12
N PRO A 29 4.98 -31.01 18.95
CA PRO A 29 4.89 -30.21 20.15
C PRO A 29 5.95 -30.56 21.21
N ASN A 30 6.68 -31.67 21.04
CA ASN A 30 7.73 -32.12 21.95
C ASN A 30 9.14 -31.83 21.41
N GLN A 31 9.28 -30.97 20.40
CA GLN A 31 10.59 -30.62 19.86
C GLN A 31 11.50 -30.01 20.94
N THR A 32 12.76 -30.43 20.95
CA THR A 32 13.79 -29.98 21.89
C THR A 32 15.03 -29.55 21.15
N TRP A 33 15.90 -28.79 21.81
CA TRP A 33 17.20 -28.44 21.25
C TRP A 33 18.20 -29.60 21.40
N PRO A 34 19.13 -29.80 20.44
CA PRO A 34 19.20 -29.15 19.12
C PRO A 34 17.99 -29.52 18.24
N ASN A 35 17.53 -28.59 17.40
CA ASN A 35 16.41 -28.87 16.48
C ASN A 35 16.82 -29.90 15.42
N ASP A 36 15.90 -30.28 14.53
CA ASP A 36 16.12 -31.34 13.53
C ASP A 36 17.23 -31.02 12.52
N GLN A 37 17.57 -29.73 12.37
CA GLN A 37 18.68 -29.25 11.55
C GLN A 37 20.02 -29.15 12.33
N GLY A 38 20.04 -29.60 13.58
CA GLY A 38 21.22 -29.59 14.45
C GLY A 38 21.55 -28.24 15.06
N MET A 39 20.67 -27.24 14.97
CA MET A 39 20.88 -25.92 15.57
C MET A 39 20.67 -25.99 17.08
N THR A 40 21.62 -25.48 17.86
CA THR A 40 21.51 -25.38 19.32
C THR A 40 20.78 -24.11 19.75
N GLU A 41 20.21 -24.12 20.95
CA GLU A 41 19.59 -22.94 21.56
C GLU A 41 20.54 -21.74 21.62
N ALA A 42 21.83 -21.97 21.92
CA ALA A 42 22.83 -20.90 21.99
C ALA A 42 23.12 -20.26 20.62
N GLN A 43 23.13 -21.07 19.55
CA GLN A 43 23.28 -20.56 18.18
C GLN A 43 22.03 -19.77 17.77
N ALA A 44 20.84 -20.32 18.00
CA ALA A 44 19.57 -19.65 17.72
C ALA A 44 19.45 -18.32 18.47
N SER A 45 19.77 -18.30 19.77
CA SER A 45 19.77 -17.09 20.60
C SER A 45 20.72 -16.01 20.06
N THR A 46 21.89 -16.41 19.57
CA THR A 46 22.85 -15.48 18.96
C THR A 46 22.26 -14.85 17.70
N LEU A 47 21.66 -15.65 16.81
CA LEU A 47 21.04 -15.19 15.58
C LEU A 47 19.86 -14.25 15.84
N CYS A 48 18.95 -14.65 16.73
CA CYS A 48 17.80 -13.83 17.13
C CYS A 48 18.24 -12.50 17.75
N SER A 49 19.22 -12.53 18.67
CA SER A 49 19.78 -11.32 19.25
C SER A 49 20.41 -10.40 18.20
N GLN A 50 21.11 -10.97 17.22
CA GLN A 50 21.69 -10.20 16.12
C GLN A 50 20.60 -9.56 15.27
N ALA A 51 19.57 -10.32 14.85
CA ALA A 51 18.45 -9.80 14.08
C ALA A 51 17.76 -8.63 14.77
N ILE A 52 17.35 -8.79 16.04
CA ILE A 52 16.74 -7.69 16.81
C ILE A 52 17.67 -6.48 16.86
N SER A 53 18.96 -6.71 17.11
CA SER A 53 19.94 -5.62 17.27
C SER A 53 20.34 -4.95 15.94
N LYS A 54 19.95 -5.50 14.77
CA LYS A 54 20.09 -4.81 13.48
C LYS A 54 19.21 -3.56 13.43
N SER A 55 18.08 -3.55 14.16
CA SER A 55 17.23 -2.37 14.26
C SER A 55 17.95 -1.23 14.98
N GLN A 56 18.08 -0.08 14.30
CA GLN A 56 18.68 1.14 14.85
C GLN A 56 17.88 1.74 16.02
N LEU A 57 16.64 1.28 16.21
CA LEU A 57 15.75 1.79 17.25
C LEU A 57 15.79 0.97 18.54
N THR A 58 16.47 -0.18 18.54
CA THR A 58 16.57 -1.08 19.70
C THR A 58 16.95 -0.37 20.99
N SER A 59 17.93 0.52 20.95
CA SER A 59 18.37 1.28 22.12
C SER A 59 17.42 2.43 22.49
N LYS A 60 16.63 2.92 21.53
CA LYS A 60 15.78 4.11 21.69
C LYS A 60 14.42 3.79 22.30
N CYS A 61 13.82 2.64 21.98
CA CYS A 61 12.56 2.22 22.59
C CYS A 61 12.71 1.26 23.78
N ALA A 62 13.92 0.81 24.13
CA ALA A 62 14.12 -0.12 25.25
C ALA A 62 13.51 0.37 26.58
N SER A 63 13.60 1.68 26.87
CA SER A 63 12.97 2.26 28.07
C SER A 63 11.46 2.47 27.95
N MET A 64 10.94 2.49 26.72
CA MET A 64 9.55 2.78 26.40
C MET A 64 8.72 1.49 26.28
N SER A 65 9.38 0.38 25.92
CA SER A 65 8.81 -0.96 25.94
C SER A 65 9.81 -1.98 26.53
N PRO A 66 9.85 -2.11 27.86
CA PRO A 66 10.87 -2.87 28.58
C PRO A 66 10.88 -4.38 28.34
N ASN A 67 9.83 -4.92 27.71
CA ASN A 67 9.66 -6.36 27.49
C ASN A 67 9.67 -6.76 26.00
N SER A 68 9.65 -5.78 25.07
CA SER A 68 9.52 -6.10 23.63
C SER A 68 10.67 -6.97 23.16
N ARG A 69 11.90 -6.65 23.60
CA ARG A 69 13.08 -7.43 23.21
C ARG A 69 12.96 -8.88 23.67
N GLU A 70 12.51 -9.12 24.90
CA GLU A 70 12.33 -10.43 25.48
C GLU A 70 11.24 -11.23 24.75
N THR A 71 10.13 -10.58 24.40
CA THR A 71 9.05 -11.19 23.59
C THR A 71 9.56 -11.61 22.22
N PHE A 72 10.17 -10.71 21.46
CA PHE A 72 10.73 -11.03 20.14
C PHE A 72 11.83 -12.10 20.20
N MET A 73 12.61 -12.14 21.28
CA MET A 73 13.59 -13.20 21.49
C MET A 73 12.92 -14.56 21.67
N ALA A 74 11.87 -14.64 22.48
CA ALA A 74 11.14 -15.88 22.74
C ALA A 74 10.42 -16.39 21.47
N ASP A 75 9.81 -15.48 20.71
CA ASP A 75 9.12 -15.81 19.46
C ASP A 75 10.12 -16.29 18.40
N CYS A 76 11.22 -15.56 18.19
CA CYS A 76 12.27 -15.95 17.25
C CYS A 76 12.90 -17.31 17.60
N LEU A 77 13.16 -17.58 18.89
CA LEU A 77 13.67 -18.89 19.33
C LEU A 77 12.68 -20.01 19.02
N SER A 78 11.38 -19.77 19.21
CA SER A 78 10.32 -20.72 18.90
C SER A 78 10.23 -20.98 17.39
N ASP A 79 10.29 -19.93 16.58
CA ASP A 79 10.25 -20.04 15.12
C ASP A 79 11.45 -20.81 14.57
N ILE A 80 12.65 -20.66 15.14
CA ILE A 80 13.82 -21.49 14.78
C ILE A 80 13.66 -22.93 15.26
N LEU A 81 13.16 -23.14 16.48
CA LEU A 81 12.99 -24.48 17.07
C LEU A 81 12.04 -25.34 16.22
N TYR A 82 10.87 -24.79 15.89
CA TYR A 82 9.81 -25.49 15.17
C TYR A 82 9.87 -25.35 13.65
N GLY A 83 10.38 -24.22 13.15
CA GLY A 83 10.45 -23.94 11.71
C GLY A 83 11.74 -24.41 11.04
N GLY A 84 12.83 -24.61 11.79
CA GLY A 84 14.09 -25.18 11.27
C GLY A 84 14.82 -24.31 10.22
N THR A 85 14.38 -23.09 9.95
CA THR A 85 14.99 -22.14 9.00
C THR A 85 15.36 -20.83 9.70
N ILE A 86 16.17 -20.00 9.03
CA ILE A 86 16.57 -18.66 9.46
C ILE A 86 16.25 -17.58 8.41
N ASP A 87 15.60 -17.96 7.30
CA ASP A 87 15.32 -17.05 6.18
C ASP A 87 14.39 -15.88 6.59
N PHE A 88 13.70 -16.03 7.73
CA PHE A 88 12.79 -15.02 8.29
C PHE A 88 13.47 -14.00 9.22
N LEU A 89 14.77 -14.13 9.52
CA LEU A 89 15.44 -13.25 10.50
C LEU A 89 15.39 -11.76 10.13
N ASP A 90 15.33 -11.43 8.85
CA ASP A 90 15.13 -10.03 8.44
C ASP A 90 13.71 -9.56 8.75
N ALA A 91 12.69 -10.42 8.61
CA ALA A 91 11.32 -10.11 9.03
C ALA A 91 11.20 -9.88 10.57
N ILE A 92 12.04 -10.54 11.38
CA ILE A 92 12.14 -10.23 12.83
C ILE A 92 12.67 -8.81 13.04
N THR A 93 13.66 -8.41 12.26
CA THR A 93 14.23 -7.05 12.31
C THR A 93 13.17 -6.01 11.96
N ASP A 94 12.40 -6.25 10.89
CA ASP A 94 11.34 -5.36 10.43
C ASP A 94 10.21 -5.25 11.45
N ALA A 95 9.74 -6.39 11.97
CA ALA A 95 8.66 -6.42 12.95
C ALA A 95 9.04 -5.73 14.26
N PHE A 96 10.26 -5.96 14.77
CA PHE A 96 10.75 -5.28 15.96
C PHE A 96 10.90 -3.77 15.71
N THR A 97 11.41 -3.38 14.55
CA THR A 97 11.53 -1.96 14.15
C THR A 97 10.15 -1.29 14.12
N ALA A 98 9.15 -1.93 13.51
CA ALA A 98 7.79 -1.43 13.44
C ALA A 98 7.13 -1.27 14.82
N GLU A 99 7.30 -2.24 15.73
CA GLU A 99 6.80 -2.11 17.11
C GLU A 99 7.43 -0.93 17.83
N CYS A 100 8.74 -0.79 17.69
CA CYS A 100 9.51 0.30 18.29
C CYS A 100 9.05 1.68 17.76
N GLN A 101 8.82 1.80 16.44
CA GLN A 101 8.25 2.99 15.81
C GLN A 101 6.87 3.34 16.39
N GLN A 102 5.99 2.35 16.59
CA GLN A 102 4.67 2.59 17.18
C GLN A 102 4.75 3.08 18.62
N VAL A 103 5.67 2.52 19.42
CA VAL A 103 5.87 2.94 20.82
C VAL A 103 6.38 4.38 20.86
N ILE A 104 7.35 4.73 20.01
CA ILE A 104 7.88 6.09 19.88
C ILE A 104 6.78 7.06 19.43
N ALA A 105 5.98 6.70 18.42
CA ALA A 105 4.91 7.54 17.89
C ALA A 105 3.78 7.81 18.91
N LYS A 106 3.55 6.89 19.85
CA LYS A 106 2.53 7.03 20.90
C LYS A 106 3.00 7.87 22.08
N ASP A 107 4.31 8.04 22.29
CA ASP A 107 4.83 8.81 23.40
C ASP A 107 4.87 10.31 23.08
N PRO A 108 4.13 11.17 23.83
CA PRO A 108 4.21 12.61 23.67
C PRO A 108 5.62 13.17 23.89
N SER A 109 6.47 12.51 24.67
CA SER A 109 7.85 12.94 24.91
C SER A 109 8.75 12.82 23.68
N SER A 110 8.31 12.05 22.67
CA SER A 110 9.02 11.88 21.40
C SER A 110 8.94 13.11 20.49
N TYR A 111 8.14 14.12 20.84
CA TYR A 111 7.83 15.25 19.96
C TYR A 111 8.26 16.60 20.54
N VAL A 112 8.78 17.47 19.68
CA VAL A 112 9.07 18.89 19.92
C VAL A 112 8.15 19.77 19.07
N SER A 113 7.94 21.02 19.46
CA SER A 113 7.22 21.98 18.63
C SER A 113 8.17 22.61 17.62
N ASP A 114 7.78 22.59 16.35
CA ASP A 114 8.44 23.34 15.29
C ASP A 114 8.41 24.84 15.61
N PRO A 115 9.56 25.53 15.62
CA PRO A 115 9.64 26.93 16.04
C PRO A 115 8.98 27.91 15.04
N ILE A 116 8.69 27.48 13.80
CA ILE A 116 8.14 28.34 12.75
C ILE A 116 6.63 28.16 12.62
N THR A 117 6.19 26.90 12.54
CA THR A 117 4.81 26.49 12.25
C THR A 117 4.04 26.11 13.51
N GLY A 118 4.72 25.87 14.63
CA GLY A 118 4.11 25.41 15.89
C GLY A 118 3.63 23.96 15.87
N GLN A 119 3.83 23.23 14.76
CA GLN A 119 3.43 21.83 14.63
C GLN A 119 4.28 20.92 15.53
N ARG A 120 3.71 19.80 16.01
CA ARG A 120 4.50 18.80 16.74
C ARG A 120 5.28 17.95 15.75
N MET A 121 6.61 17.99 15.84
CA MET A 121 7.54 17.20 15.05
C MET A 121 8.22 16.15 15.91
N LEU A 122 8.51 14.98 15.36
CA LEU A 122 9.28 13.96 16.04
C LEU A 122 10.69 14.50 16.33
N LYS A 123 11.21 14.28 17.53
CA LYS A 123 12.57 14.72 17.91
C LYS A 123 13.59 14.10 16.98
N SER A 124 14.65 14.88 16.71
CA SER A 124 15.72 14.47 15.80
C SER A 124 16.44 13.20 16.24
N GLU A 125 16.45 12.91 17.54
CA GLU A 125 17.02 11.70 18.13
C GLU A 125 16.29 10.42 17.72
N TYR A 126 15.00 10.48 17.38
CA TYR A 126 14.24 9.38 16.78
C TYR A 126 14.24 9.47 15.26
N SER A 127 14.27 10.70 14.73
CA SER A 127 14.17 10.94 13.30
C SER A 127 15.42 10.51 12.51
N GLY A 128 16.57 10.27 13.13
CA GLY A 128 17.78 9.89 12.38
C GLY A 128 17.69 8.55 11.64
N ASP A 129 16.81 7.64 12.08
CA ASP A 129 16.83 6.23 11.65
C ASP A 129 15.43 5.61 11.45
N ILE A 130 14.36 6.42 11.53
CA ILE A 130 12.98 5.96 11.31
C ILE A 130 12.56 6.39 9.91
N CYS A 131 12.98 5.62 8.91
CA CYS A 131 12.23 5.57 7.66
C CYS A 131 11.21 4.44 7.81
N LEU A 132 9.93 4.75 7.61
CA LEU A 132 8.81 3.80 7.75
C LEU A 132 8.85 2.68 6.69
N THR A 133 9.69 2.85 5.68
CA THR A 133 9.92 1.97 4.53
C THR A 133 11.29 2.41 4.03
N ASP A 134 12.23 1.52 3.70
CA ASP A 134 13.62 1.83 3.26
C ASP A 134 13.68 2.64 1.95
N CYS A 135 12.99 3.77 1.90
CA CYS A 135 12.74 4.61 0.74
C CYS A 135 12.35 3.79 -0.50
N LEU A 136 11.61 2.70 -0.27
CA LEU A 136 11.17 1.72 -1.26
C LEU A 136 12.31 1.22 -2.17
N ASP A 137 13.51 1.05 -1.62
CA ASP A 137 14.73 0.65 -2.35
C ASP A 137 15.14 1.63 -3.47
N HIS A 138 14.56 2.83 -3.48
CA HIS A 138 14.80 3.89 -4.47
C HIS A 138 15.38 5.16 -3.82
N GLY A 139 16.03 5.00 -2.67
CA GLY A 139 16.67 6.08 -1.96
C GLY A 139 17.32 5.58 -0.67
N HIS A 140 17.75 6.52 0.15
CA HIS A 140 18.30 6.24 1.47
C HIS A 140 17.72 7.17 2.52
N CYS A 141 17.66 6.68 3.76
CA CYS A 141 17.13 7.44 4.87
C CYS A 141 18.05 8.62 5.20
N GLY A 142 17.52 9.83 5.07
CA GLY A 142 18.21 11.07 5.39
C GLY A 142 17.94 11.58 6.81
N PRO A 143 18.59 12.69 7.21
CA PRO A 143 18.32 13.34 8.48
C PRO A 143 16.83 13.70 8.61
N GLY A 144 16.21 13.41 9.75
CA GLY A 144 14.79 13.72 9.93
C GLY A 144 13.84 12.59 9.58
N GLY A 145 14.33 11.46 9.07
CA GLY A 145 13.51 10.31 8.65
C GLY A 145 12.91 10.56 7.27
N VAL A 146 13.47 11.55 6.58
CA VAL A 146 13.08 11.98 5.24
C VAL A 146 13.90 11.18 4.25
N CYS A 147 13.23 10.54 3.31
CA CYS A 147 13.90 9.83 2.24
C CYS A 147 14.63 10.79 1.30
N ILE A 148 15.90 10.48 1.02
CA ILE A 148 16.68 11.10 -0.04
C ILE A 148 16.64 10.16 -1.23
N CYS A 149 15.85 10.52 -2.25
CA CYS A 149 15.61 9.66 -3.40
C CYS A 149 16.80 9.61 -4.36
N ASP A 150 16.99 8.43 -4.94
CA ASP A 150 17.95 8.22 -6.00
C ASP A 150 17.53 8.95 -7.28
N GLN A 151 18.48 9.16 -8.18
CA GLN A 151 18.21 9.84 -9.44
C GLN A 151 17.09 9.14 -10.22
N GLY A 152 16.05 9.91 -10.58
CA GLY A 152 14.89 9.42 -11.30
C GLY A 152 13.69 9.09 -10.41
N TRP A 153 13.84 9.19 -9.08
CA TRP A 153 12.77 8.96 -8.11
C TRP A 153 12.45 10.21 -7.28
N GLU A 154 11.19 10.32 -6.86
CA GLU A 154 10.66 11.41 -6.05
C GLU A 154 9.48 10.97 -5.18
N GLY A 155 8.93 11.92 -4.42
CA GLY A 155 7.90 11.69 -3.41
C GLY A 155 8.47 11.40 -2.03
N GLU A 156 7.64 11.50 -1.00
CA GLU A 156 8.03 11.37 0.41
C GLU A 156 8.75 10.06 0.73
N TYR A 157 8.41 8.99 0.00
CA TYR A 157 8.94 7.63 0.16
C TYR A 157 9.69 7.12 -1.07
N CYS A 158 10.07 7.99 -2.02
CA CYS A 158 10.69 7.61 -3.30
C CYS A 158 9.87 6.59 -4.11
N HIS A 159 8.55 6.73 -4.05
CA HIS A 159 7.58 5.86 -4.72
C HIS A 159 7.24 6.31 -6.15
N MET A 160 7.62 7.54 -6.52
CA MET A 160 7.29 8.10 -7.82
C MET A 160 8.49 8.23 -8.73
N MET A 161 8.29 8.04 -10.02
CA MET A 161 9.29 8.32 -11.05
C MET A 161 9.18 9.78 -11.50
N VAL A 162 10.31 10.49 -11.46
CA VAL A 162 10.40 11.89 -11.89
C VAL A 162 9.95 12.02 -13.34
N GLY A 163 9.09 13.01 -13.61
CA GLY A 163 8.65 13.34 -14.96
C GLY A 163 7.69 12.31 -15.57
N LYS A 164 7.02 11.50 -14.74
CA LYS A 164 5.90 10.65 -15.14
C LYS A 164 4.65 11.02 -14.34
N GLY A 165 3.50 11.03 -15.01
CA GLY A 165 2.19 11.13 -14.35
C GLY A 165 1.72 9.79 -13.79
N PRO A 166 0.56 9.75 -13.12
CA PRO A 166 -0.09 8.53 -12.65
C PRO A 166 -0.24 7.46 -13.74
N GLU A 167 0.16 6.22 -13.45
CA GLU A 167 -0.06 5.09 -14.35
C GLU A 167 -1.29 4.31 -13.87
N LEU A 168 -2.37 4.39 -14.63
CA LEU A 168 -3.64 3.72 -14.39
C LEU A 168 -3.60 2.30 -14.96
N ASP A 169 -3.76 1.29 -14.11
CA ASP A 169 -3.67 -0.12 -14.51
C ASP A 169 -5.03 -0.68 -14.96
N LYS A 170 -6.06 -0.51 -14.13
CA LYS A 170 -7.42 -1.01 -14.41
C LYS A 170 -8.50 -0.34 -13.58
N ILE A 171 -9.69 -0.26 -14.16
CA ILE A 171 -10.92 0.07 -13.44
C ILE A 171 -11.41 -1.21 -12.75
N ARG A 172 -11.52 -1.22 -11.42
CA ARG A 172 -11.79 -2.46 -10.65
C ARG A 172 -13.14 -3.09 -10.96
N SER A 173 -14.14 -2.27 -11.28
CA SER A 173 -15.48 -2.74 -11.70
C SER A 173 -15.54 -3.18 -13.16
N GLY A 174 -14.42 -3.18 -13.87
CA GLY A 174 -14.34 -3.42 -15.30
C GLY A 174 -14.55 -2.15 -16.14
N PRO A 175 -14.35 -2.24 -17.47
CA PRO A 175 -14.44 -1.11 -18.41
C PRO A 175 -15.89 -0.73 -18.74
N LEU A 176 -16.87 -1.44 -18.19
CA LEU A 176 -18.30 -1.23 -18.43
C LEU A 176 -18.97 -0.72 -17.17
N CYS A 177 -19.83 0.28 -17.31
CA CYS A 177 -20.66 0.78 -16.24
C CYS A 177 -22.13 0.87 -16.65
N ASP A 178 -22.93 -0.01 -16.06
CA ASP A 178 -24.37 -0.05 -16.28
C ASP A 178 -25.11 0.88 -15.31
N LYS A 179 -25.71 1.93 -15.87
CA LYS A 179 -26.49 2.94 -15.15
C LYS A 179 -27.71 2.37 -14.44
N SER A 180 -28.29 1.29 -14.97
CA SER A 180 -29.43 0.62 -14.34
C SER A 180 -29.04 -0.10 -13.04
N GLN A 181 -27.74 -0.42 -12.88
CA GLN A 181 -27.20 -1.08 -11.69
C GLN A 181 -26.58 -0.09 -10.70
N ARG A 182 -25.96 0.99 -11.20
CA ARG A 182 -25.35 2.04 -10.36
C ARG A 182 -25.24 3.37 -11.10
N PRO A 183 -25.15 4.53 -10.42
CA PRO A 183 -25.13 5.84 -11.08
C PRO A 183 -23.96 6.12 -12.04
N CYS A 184 -22.89 5.31 -12.02
CA CYS A 184 -21.70 5.46 -12.87
C CYS A 184 -20.94 6.78 -12.70
N GLN A 185 -21.16 7.51 -11.60
CA GLN A 185 -20.53 8.80 -11.33
C GLN A 185 -19.17 8.71 -10.64
N LYS A 186 -18.79 7.53 -10.12
CA LYS A 186 -17.51 7.30 -9.44
C LYS A 186 -16.94 5.94 -9.78
N VAL A 187 -15.65 5.90 -10.08
CA VAL A 187 -14.91 4.68 -10.42
C VAL A 187 -13.65 4.55 -9.58
N PHE A 188 -13.31 3.33 -9.20
CA PHE A 188 -12.08 3.02 -8.46
C PHE A 188 -11.06 2.41 -9.42
N ILE A 189 -9.86 2.99 -9.45
CA ILE A 189 -8.81 2.66 -10.41
C ILE A 189 -7.59 2.20 -9.63
N ASP A 190 -7.12 0.99 -9.89
CA ASP A 190 -5.81 0.55 -9.42
C ASP A 190 -4.75 1.30 -10.26
N ALA A 191 -3.79 1.93 -9.60
CA ALA A 191 -2.84 2.83 -10.23
C ALA A 191 -1.49 2.84 -9.49
N THR A 192 -0.44 3.23 -10.19
CA THR A 192 0.91 3.46 -9.63
C THR A 192 1.39 4.87 -9.95
N ASN A 193 2.52 5.27 -9.37
CA ASN A 193 3.09 6.61 -9.54
C ASN A 193 2.09 7.72 -9.13
N ILE A 194 1.35 7.47 -8.05
CA ILE A 194 0.34 8.37 -7.49
C ILE A 194 0.82 8.93 -6.15
N ASN A 195 0.43 10.17 -5.84
CA ASN A 195 0.74 10.82 -4.58
C ASN A 195 -0.52 11.38 -3.91
N LEU A 196 -0.47 11.52 -2.59
CA LEU A 196 -1.43 12.36 -1.89
C LEU A 196 -1.04 13.81 -2.13
N SER A 197 -1.85 14.50 -2.94
CA SER A 197 -1.64 15.89 -3.35
C SER A 197 -3.00 16.59 -3.41
N ASP A 198 -3.04 17.87 -3.04
CA ASP A 198 -4.25 18.70 -3.21
C ASP A 198 -4.55 18.96 -4.70
N ASP A 199 -3.54 18.80 -5.56
CA ASP A 199 -3.66 18.93 -7.02
C ASP A 199 -3.94 17.57 -7.72
N LEU A 200 -4.14 16.49 -6.94
CA LEU A 200 -4.54 15.20 -7.49
C LEU A 200 -5.91 15.34 -8.16
N ALA A 201 -5.96 15.07 -9.46
CA ALA A 201 -7.18 15.23 -10.25
C ALA A 201 -7.28 14.20 -11.37
N CYS A 202 -8.51 13.92 -11.82
CA CYS A 202 -8.75 13.11 -13.00
C CYS A 202 -9.12 14.00 -14.18
N ALA A 203 -8.72 13.59 -15.38
CA ALA A 203 -9.12 14.20 -16.64
C ALA A 203 -10.00 13.21 -17.39
N VAL A 204 -11.23 13.63 -17.67
CA VAL A 204 -12.23 12.81 -18.34
C VAL A 204 -12.61 13.46 -19.66
N GLN A 205 -12.49 12.71 -20.76
CA GLN A 205 -12.82 13.18 -22.10
C GLN A 205 -13.78 12.22 -22.78
N GLU A 206 -14.84 12.74 -23.39
CA GLU A 206 -15.74 11.92 -24.20
C GLU A 206 -15.05 11.58 -25.52
N ILE A 207 -15.12 10.32 -25.92
CA ILE A 207 -14.50 9.79 -27.13
C ILE A 207 -15.53 9.04 -27.98
N ASP A 208 -15.30 9.00 -29.30
CA ASP A 208 -16.10 8.20 -30.22
C ASP A 208 -15.70 6.71 -30.20
N GLU A 209 -16.35 5.91 -31.04
CA GLU A 209 -16.08 4.47 -31.17
C GLU A 209 -14.65 4.17 -31.62
N GLN A 210 -14.00 5.11 -32.31
CA GLN A 210 -12.61 5.01 -32.76
C GLN A 210 -11.61 5.58 -31.74
N GLY A 211 -12.08 5.98 -30.55
CA GLY A 211 -11.24 6.55 -29.48
C GLY A 211 -10.84 8.01 -29.71
N LYS A 212 -11.48 8.70 -30.67
CA LYS A 212 -11.17 10.11 -30.94
C LYS A 212 -12.01 11.01 -30.04
N ALA A 213 -11.35 12.02 -29.47
CA ALA A 213 -11.96 13.04 -28.64
C ALA A 213 -13.15 13.74 -29.34
N ILE A 214 -14.31 13.73 -28.68
CA ILE A 214 -15.53 14.44 -29.07
C ILE A 214 -15.62 15.77 -28.31
N THR A 215 -15.33 15.74 -27.02
CA THR A 215 -15.45 16.92 -26.14
C THR A 215 -14.09 17.44 -25.69
N LYS A 216 -14.10 18.64 -25.09
CA LYS A 216 -12.94 19.10 -24.32
C LYS A 216 -12.80 18.24 -23.07
N THR A 217 -11.57 17.98 -22.67
CA THR A 217 -11.26 17.33 -21.40
C THR A 217 -11.88 18.12 -20.25
N LEU A 218 -12.62 17.42 -19.41
CA LEU A 218 -13.16 17.92 -18.16
C LEU A 218 -12.26 17.43 -17.03
N ILE A 219 -11.83 18.35 -16.17
CA ILE A 219 -11.12 17.99 -14.95
C ILE A 219 -12.17 17.67 -13.88
N THR A 220 -12.05 16.50 -13.27
CA THR A 220 -12.95 16.01 -12.22
C THR A 220 -12.17 15.66 -10.97
N ASP A 221 -12.87 15.62 -9.85
CA ASP A 221 -12.26 15.32 -8.55
C ASP A 221 -11.68 13.91 -8.54
N ALA A 222 -10.48 13.80 -7.96
CA ALA A 222 -9.82 12.55 -7.68
C ALA A 222 -9.63 12.40 -6.16
N GLU A 223 -9.94 11.22 -5.64
CA GLU A 223 -9.63 10.90 -4.24
C GLU A 223 -8.51 9.88 -4.17
N PHE A 224 -7.48 10.21 -3.39
CA PHE A 224 -6.45 9.24 -3.00
C PHE A 224 -7.05 8.21 -2.03
N ILE A 225 -7.06 6.94 -2.42
CA ILE A 225 -7.61 5.86 -1.59
C ILE A 225 -6.46 5.10 -0.89
N SER A 226 -5.39 4.81 -1.63
CA SER A 226 -4.15 4.21 -1.11
C SER A 226 -3.01 4.47 -2.09
N SER A 227 -1.78 4.09 -1.74
CA SER A 227 -0.59 4.19 -2.61
C SER A 227 -0.69 3.39 -3.93
N SER A 228 -1.74 2.58 -4.08
CA SER A 228 -2.04 1.78 -5.27
C SER A 228 -3.44 2.02 -5.85
N ARG A 229 -4.15 3.05 -5.38
CA ARG A 229 -5.53 3.28 -5.78
C ARG A 229 -5.97 4.74 -5.66
N ILE A 230 -6.66 5.18 -6.70
CA ILE A 230 -7.44 6.42 -6.70
C ILE A 230 -8.90 6.13 -7.03
N SER A 231 -9.76 7.10 -6.80
CA SER A 231 -11.08 7.14 -7.41
C SER A 231 -11.26 8.41 -8.22
N CYS A 232 -11.93 8.30 -9.37
CA CYS A 232 -12.25 9.42 -10.24
C CYS A 232 -13.75 9.61 -10.33
N GLU A 233 -14.18 10.86 -10.38
CA GLU A 233 -15.55 11.18 -10.77
C GLU A 233 -15.73 11.14 -12.29
N ILE A 234 -16.85 10.57 -12.73
CA ILE A 234 -17.26 10.47 -14.14
C ILE A 234 -18.51 11.33 -14.33
N PRO A 235 -18.56 12.17 -15.39
CA PRO A 235 -19.70 13.05 -15.63
C PRO A 235 -21.00 12.29 -15.83
N GLU A 236 -22.06 12.81 -15.23
CA GLU A 236 -23.40 12.26 -15.42
C GLU A 236 -23.80 12.29 -16.90
N THR A 237 -24.35 11.18 -17.39
CA THR A 237 -24.79 11.04 -18.78
C THR A 237 -26.31 11.06 -18.83
N THR A 238 -26.90 11.77 -19.79
CA THR A 238 -28.36 11.72 -20.05
C THR A 238 -28.73 10.79 -21.20
N VAL A 239 -27.73 10.39 -22.01
CA VAL A 239 -27.90 9.49 -23.17
C VAL A 239 -27.73 8.02 -22.76
N SER A 240 -28.22 7.13 -23.63
CA SER A 240 -28.22 5.67 -23.42
C SER A 240 -26.82 5.06 -23.37
N SER A 241 -25.83 5.65 -24.04
CA SER A 241 -24.41 5.27 -23.91
C SER A 241 -23.45 6.44 -24.14
N LYS A 242 -22.32 6.44 -23.42
CA LYS A 242 -21.16 7.30 -23.65
C LYS A 242 -19.87 6.55 -23.36
N ARG A 243 -18.85 6.78 -24.18
CA ARG A 243 -17.49 6.31 -23.91
C ARG A 243 -16.63 7.48 -23.43
N TYR A 244 -15.90 7.25 -22.36
CA TYR A 244 -14.97 8.21 -21.79
C TYR A 244 -13.57 7.63 -21.74
N GLN A 245 -12.58 8.46 -22.03
CA GLN A 245 -11.19 8.24 -21.69
C GLN A 245 -10.89 8.97 -20.38
N VAL A 246 -10.27 8.26 -19.43
CA VAL A 246 -9.95 8.75 -18.09
C VAL A 246 -8.45 8.69 -17.87
N SER A 247 -7.82 9.82 -17.58
CA SER A 247 -6.43 9.90 -17.11
C SER A 247 -6.37 10.61 -15.75
N ALA A 248 -5.20 10.66 -15.13
CA ALA A 248 -4.99 11.36 -13.87
C ALA A 248 -3.67 12.13 -13.84
N THR A 249 -3.56 13.07 -12.90
CA THR A 249 -2.38 13.90 -12.64
C THR A 249 -2.19 14.08 -11.12
N ASN A 250 -0.94 14.18 -10.66
CA ASN A 250 -0.62 14.47 -9.25
C ASN A 250 -0.42 15.98 -8.99
N ASP A 251 -0.22 16.78 -10.04
CA ASP A 251 0.26 18.17 -9.98
C ASP A 251 -0.55 19.15 -10.86
N GLY A 252 -1.65 18.68 -11.45
CA GLY A 252 -2.48 19.46 -12.36
C GLY A 252 -1.88 19.70 -13.76
N ALA A 253 -0.66 19.24 -14.04
CA ALA A 253 0.08 19.57 -15.25
C ALA A 253 0.52 18.34 -16.05
N LEU A 254 1.10 17.34 -15.37
CA LEU A 254 1.58 16.11 -15.99
C LEU A 254 0.57 14.99 -15.81
N TYR A 255 -0.10 14.64 -16.91
CA TYR A 255 -1.02 13.51 -16.96
C TYR A 255 -0.29 12.25 -17.41
N GLY A 256 -0.66 11.10 -16.84
CA GLY A 256 -0.12 9.81 -17.25
C GLY A 256 -0.92 9.15 -18.37
N ASN A 257 -0.97 7.82 -18.36
CA ASN A 257 -1.74 7.04 -19.32
C ASN A 257 -3.26 7.23 -19.10
N ALA A 258 -4.07 6.58 -19.94
CA ALA A 258 -5.52 6.68 -19.85
C ALA A 258 -6.21 5.33 -20.01
N LEU A 259 -7.37 5.19 -19.37
CA LEU A 259 -8.25 4.03 -19.47
C LEU A 259 -9.60 4.43 -20.04
N ASP A 260 -10.17 3.55 -20.85
CA ASP A 260 -11.51 3.77 -21.41
C ASP A 260 -12.58 3.14 -20.53
N ILE A 261 -13.71 3.84 -20.40
CA ILE A 261 -14.92 3.35 -19.75
C ILE A 261 -16.14 3.63 -20.62
N LEU A 262 -16.99 2.61 -20.78
CA LEU A 262 -18.29 2.71 -21.44
C LEU A 262 -19.39 2.77 -20.38
N VAL A 263 -20.03 3.92 -20.27
CA VAL A 263 -21.22 4.13 -19.45
C VAL A 263 -22.44 3.88 -20.33
N PHE A 264 -23.34 2.98 -19.93
CA PHE A 264 -24.52 2.62 -20.72
C PHE A 264 -25.72 2.29 -19.83
N ASP A 265 -26.90 2.22 -20.42
CA ASP A 265 -28.11 1.76 -19.74
C ASP A 265 -28.55 0.40 -20.31
N SER A 266 -28.43 -0.66 -19.51
CA SER A 266 -28.79 -2.00 -19.97
C SER A 266 -30.29 -2.23 -20.14
N ILE A 267 -31.15 -1.28 -19.74
CA ILE A 267 -32.59 -1.33 -20.08
C ILE A 267 -32.78 -1.19 -21.60
N CYS A 268 -31.99 -0.31 -22.23
CA CYS A 268 -32.11 0.00 -23.65
C CYS A 268 -31.10 -0.76 -24.52
N LEU A 269 -29.91 -1.05 -23.98
CA LEU A 269 -28.77 -1.53 -24.75
C LEU A 269 -28.26 -2.88 -24.22
N ASP A 270 -27.66 -3.66 -25.13
CA ASP A 270 -26.76 -4.75 -24.80
C ASP A 270 -25.34 -4.33 -25.23
N CYS A 271 -24.42 -4.23 -24.27
CA CYS A 271 -23.09 -3.66 -24.51
C CYS A 271 -21.99 -4.63 -24.11
N ASN A 272 -20.93 -4.65 -24.91
CA ASN A 272 -19.66 -5.28 -24.60
C ASN A 272 -18.55 -4.22 -24.54
N GLY A 273 -17.31 -4.62 -24.25
CA GLY A 273 -16.18 -3.69 -24.17
C GLY A 273 -15.91 -2.89 -25.46
N GLU A 274 -16.47 -3.30 -26.60
CA GLU A 274 -16.22 -2.72 -27.93
C GLU A 274 -17.38 -1.85 -28.43
N GLY A 275 -18.62 -2.06 -27.97
CA GLY A 275 -19.78 -1.29 -28.43
C GLY A 275 -21.10 -1.73 -27.81
N CYS A 276 -22.19 -1.10 -28.26
CA CYS A 276 -23.56 -1.33 -27.79
C CYS A 276 -24.50 -1.61 -28.94
N THR A 277 -25.49 -2.48 -28.74
CA THR A 277 -26.61 -2.70 -29.64
C THR A 277 -27.93 -2.44 -28.93
N GLU A 278 -28.93 -1.93 -29.66
CA GLU A 278 -30.27 -1.75 -29.10
C GLU A 278 -30.97 -3.09 -28.89
N LYS A 279 -31.63 -3.23 -27.73
CA LYS A 279 -32.51 -4.38 -27.48
C LYS A 279 -33.78 -4.21 -28.31
N VAL A 280 -34.05 -5.16 -29.19
CA VAL A 280 -35.29 -5.18 -29.98
C VAL A 280 -36.46 -5.34 -29.01
N SER A 281 -37.35 -4.35 -28.96
CA SER A 281 -38.59 -4.44 -28.17
C SER A 281 -39.48 -5.53 -28.78
N GLY A 282 -39.68 -6.62 -28.03
CA GLY A 282 -40.65 -7.67 -28.36
C GLY A 282 -42.08 -7.27 -28.06
#